data_AF-A0A6A2EQP2-F1
#
_entry.id   AF-A0A6A2EQP2-F1
#
_cell.length_a   1.000
_cell.length_b   1.000
_cell.length_c   1.000
_cell.angle_alpha   90.00
_cell.angle_beta   90.00
_cell.angle_gamma   90.00
#
_symmetry.space_group_name_H-M   'P 1'
#
loop_
_entity.id
_entity.type
_entity.pdbx_description
1 polymer ?
#
loop_
_entity_poly.entity_id
_entity_poly.type
_entity_poly.pdbx_seq_one_letter_code
_entity_poly.pdbx_strand_id
1 'polypeptide(L)'
;MNKIQNNINNIKKIISSNRDISILAVTKTRTLDEINSAINAGIIHIGENYVEEAYEKYPYVTCANVKKHFIGHLQSNKARRAVEIFDVIQTVDSIKLLEKIDSCGKKIDVMFQVNTSPDSNYHGIYFEEFDDFYKNVLELQLQNVNITGLMTIASKNDPRTCFKRLFNIKQRTRLGVLSMGMSHDYEIAIEEGATMIRLGTKIFGYRKTWRI
;
A
#
# COMPACT_ATOMS: atom_id res chain seq x y z
N MET A 1 11.18 24.52 -9.73
CA MET A 1 10.85 23.23 -9.09
C MET A 1 9.40 23.34 -8.60
N ASN A 2 8.49 22.49 -9.07
CA ASN A 2 7.07 22.60 -8.69
C ASN A 2 6.85 22.17 -7.22
N LYS A 3 5.73 22.56 -6.62
CA LYS A 3 5.44 22.30 -5.18
C LYS A 3 5.54 20.81 -4.81
N ILE A 4 5.10 19.91 -5.71
CA ILE A 4 5.15 18.45 -5.52
C ILE A 4 6.60 17.98 -5.44
N GLN A 5 7.44 18.41 -6.37
CA GLN A 5 8.86 18.05 -6.39
C GLN A 5 9.59 18.57 -5.15
N ASN A 6 9.29 19.79 -4.68
CA ASN A 6 9.84 20.32 -3.42
C ASN A 6 9.44 19.45 -2.23
N ASN A 7 8.17 19.07 -2.13
CA ASN A 7 7.68 18.23 -1.04
C ASN A 7 8.36 16.85 -1.04
N ILE A 8 8.47 16.20 -2.19
CA ILE A 8 9.13 14.90 -2.33
C ILE A 8 10.61 14.99 -1.95
N ASN A 9 11.32 16.02 -2.40
CA ASN A 9 12.72 16.21 -2.06
C ASN A 9 12.93 16.43 -0.56
N ASN A 10 12.02 17.16 0.10
CA ASN A 10 12.07 17.35 1.54
C ASN A 10 11.82 16.02 2.29
N ILE A 11 10.83 15.23 1.87
CA ILE A 11 10.58 13.90 2.45
C ILE A 11 11.81 13.00 2.26
N LYS A 12 12.38 12.96 1.04
CA LYS A 12 13.59 12.17 0.73
C LYS A 12 14.77 12.53 1.63
N LYS A 13 14.95 13.80 1.99
CA LYS A 13 15.97 14.25 2.95
C LYS A 13 15.70 13.76 4.37
N ILE A 14 14.44 13.68 4.79
CA ILE A 14 14.08 13.15 6.12
C ILE A 14 14.36 11.64 6.17
N ILE A 15 14.03 10.92 5.10
CA ILE A 15 14.19 9.46 5.08
C ILE A 15 15.59 8.99 4.65
N SER A 16 16.47 9.86 4.14
CA SER A 16 17.76 9.45 3.57
C SER A 16 18.70 8.74 4.55
N SER A 17 18.51 8.94 5.86
CA SER A 17 19.22 8.21 6.91
C SER A 17 18.80 6.74 6.99
N ASN A 18 17.62 6.40 6.47
CA ASN A 18 17.03 5.07 6.45
C ASN A 18 16.98 4.56 4.99
N ARG A 19 18.10 4.01 4.49
CA ARG A 19 18.35 3.75 3.06
C ARG A 19 17.39 2.76 2.37
N ASP A 20 16.51 2.09 3.12
CA ASP A 20 15.63 1.01 2.60
C ASP A 20 14.13 1.37 2.56
N ILE A 21 13.78 2.66 2.64
CA ILE A 21 12.38 3.09 2.71
C ILE A 21 11.87 3.59 1.37
N SER A 22 10.87 2.89 0.84
CA SER A 22 10.15 3.28 -0.37
C SER A 22 9.03 4.27 -0.06
N ILE A 23 8.88 5.29 -0.90
CA ILE A 23 7.74 6.21 -0.85
C ILE A 23 6.70 5.76 -1.88
N LEU A 24 5.51 5.42 -1.40
CA LEU A 24 4.33 5.20 -2.22
C LEU A 24 3.49 6.49 -2.23
N ALA A 25 3.42 7.16 -3.38
CA ALA A 25 2.61 8.34 -3.55
C ALA A 25 1.13 7.95 -3.72
N VAL A 26 0.26 8.39 -2.80
CA VAL A 26 -1.17 8.08 -2.85
C VAL A 26 -1.86 9.05 -3.80
N THR A 27 -2.33 8.53 -4.94
CA THR A 27 -2.77 9.34 -6.08
C THR A 27 -4.28 9.52 -6.18
N LYS A 28 -5.07 8.99 -5.24
CA LYS A 28 -6.53 9.21 -5.23
C LYS A 28 -6.88 10.68 -5.25
N THR A 29 -7.86 11.00 -6.09
CA THR A 29 -8.33 12.34 -6.42
C THR A 29 -7.25 13.26 -7.01
N ARG A 30 -6.19 12.71 -7.63
CA ARG A 30 -5.12 13.49 -8.27
C ARG A 30 -5.16 13.38 -9.78
N THR A 31 -4.87 14.52 -10.40
CA THR A 31 -4.77 14.68 -11.85
C THR A 31 -3.54 13.97 -12.41
N LEU A 32 -3.57 13.64 -13.70
CA LEU A 32 -2.43 13.02 -14.37
C LEU A 32 -1.17 13.90 -14.30
N ASP A 33 -1.31 15.23 -14.39
CA ASP A 33 -0.19 16.18 -14.28
C ASP A 33 0.46 16.17 -12.89
N GLU A 34 -0.34 16.07 -11.83
CA GLU A 34 0.19 15.91 -10.47
C GLU A 34 0.94 14.57 -10.32
N ILE A 35 0.38 13.49 -10.86
CA ILE A 35 0.99 12.15 -10.82
C ILE A 35 2.32 12.16 -11.59
N ASN A 36 2.34 12.69 -12.81
CA ASN A 36 3.55 12.82 -13.63
C ASN A 36 4.59 13.72 -12.96
N SER A 37 4.16 14.79 -12.28
CA SER A 37 5.06 15.62 -11.48
C SER A 37 5.74 14.84 -10.35
N ALA A 38 5.01 13.95 -9.68
CA ALA A 38 5.58 13.09 -8.64
C ALA A 38 6.56 12.06 -9.22
N ILE A 39 6.21 11.44 -10.35
CA ILE A 39 7.08 10.49 -11.06
C ILE A 39 8.38 11.16 -11.52
N ASN A 40 8.28 12.37 -12.11
CA ASN A 40 9.43 13.16 -12.54
C ASN A 40 10.33 13.60 -11.37
N ALA A 41 9.80 13.64 -10.14
CA ALA A 41 10.58 13.84 -8.91
C ALA A 41 11.22 12.54 -8.37
N GLY A 42 11.14 11.45 -9.13
CA GLY A 42 11.72 10.14 -8.84
C GLY A 42 10.88 9.32 -7.87
N ILE A 43 9.55 9.42 -7.91
CA ILE A 43 8.65 8.45 -7.28
C ILE A 43 8.51 7.25 -8.21
N ILE A 44 8.70 6.05 -7.65
CA ILE A 44 8.61 4.77 -8.35
C ILE A 44 7.27 4.08 -8.02
N HIS A 45 6.74 4.27 -6.81
CA HIS A 45 5.53 3.61 -6.35
C HIS A 45 4.36 4.60 -6.31
N ILE A 46 3.28 4.30 -7.03
CA ILE A 46 2.03 5.05 -6.95
C ILE A 46 0.90 4.15 -6.44
N GLY A 47 0.03 4.69 -5.60
CA GLY A 47 -1.06 3.97 -4.96
C GLY A 47 -2.43 4.54 -5.34
N GLU A 48 -3.39 3.65 -5.56
CA GLU A 48 -4.80 4.00 -5.71
C GLU A 48 -5.72 3.23 -4.76
N ASN A 49 -6.81 3.88 -4.36
CA ASN A 49 -7.84 3.28 -3.52
C ASN A 49 -9.03 2.74 -4.33
N TYR A 50 -9.28 3.30 -5.51
CA TYR A 50 -10.47 2.98 -6.31
C TYR A 50 -10.05 2.39 -7.65
N VAL A 51 -10.55 1.20 -7.96
CA VAL A 51 -10.23 0.48 -9.21
C VAL A 51 -10.71 1.29 -10.42
N GLU A 52 -11.87 1.91 -10.29
CA GLU A 52 -12.48 2.74 -11.35
C GLU A 52 -11.62 3.98 -11.65
N GLU A 53 -11.22 4.73 -10.62
CA GLU A 53 -10.35 5.90 -10.79
C GLU A 53 -9.01 5.52 -11.43
N ALA A 54 -8.42 4.40 -10.99
CA ALA A 54 -7.18 3.89 -11.57
C ALA A 54 -7.36 3.49 -13.03
N TYR A 55 -8.47 2.84 -13.39
CA TYR A 55 -8.74 2.44 -14.77
C TYR A 55 -8.83 3.64 -15.72
N GLU A 56 -9.38 4.76 -15.26
CA GLU A 56 -9.50 5.97 -16.06
C GLU A 56 -8.15 6.68 -16.28
N LYS A 57 -7.20 6.59 -15.34
CA LYS A 57 -5.97 7.42 -15.40
C LYS A 57 -4.66 6.65 -15.57
N TYR A 58 -4.54 5.43 -15.05
CA TYR A 58 -3.30 4.66 -15.11
C TYR A 58 -2.91 4.17 -16.51
N PRO A 59 -3.80 4.04 -17.52
CA PRO A 59 -3.37 3.82 -18.90
C PRO A 59 -2.52 4.96 -19.46
N TYR A 60 -2.69 6.19 -18.95
CA TYR A 60 -1.95 7.37 -19.38
C TYR A 60 -0.65 7.60 -18.58
N VAL A 61 -0.35 6.75 -17.60
CA VAL A 61 0.94 6.74 -16.89
C VAL A 61 1.89 5.83 -17.68
N THR A 62 2.71 6.44 -18.54
CA THR A 62 3.57 5.73 -19.53
C THR A 62 4.98 5.45 -19.04
N CYS A 63 5.38 5.93 -17.86
CA CYS A 63 6.70 5.67 -17.31
C CYS A 63 6.85 4.18 -16.91
N ALA A 64 7.67 3.44 -17.65
CA ALA A 64 7.82 1.99 -17.52
C ALA A 64 8.34 1.52 -16.15
N ASN A 65 9.07 2.39 -15.43
CA ASN A 65 9.63 2.05 -14.12
C ASN A 65 8.65 2.23 -12.95
N VAL A 66 7.43 2.73 -13.20
CA VAL A 66 6.46 2.98 -12.14
C VAL A 66 5.70 1.71 -11.79
N LYS A 67 5.70 1.34 -10.49
CA LYS A 67 4.84 0.29 -9.95
C LYS A 67 3.52 0.88 -9.44
N LYS A 68 2.41 0.30 -9.86
CA LYS A 68 1.03 0.65 -9.53
C LYS A 68 0.51 -0.26 -8.42
N HIS A 69 0.13 0.32 -7.28
CA HIS A 69 -0.32 -0.38 -6.09
C HIS A 69 -1.81 -0.13 -5.85
N PHE A 70 -2.58 -1.17 -5.60
CA PHE A 70 -3.91 -1.05 -5.05
C PHE A 70 -3.83 -1.05 -3.51
N ILE A 71 -4.40 -0.03 -2.88
CA ILE A 71 -4.35 0.22 -1.43
C ILE A 71 -5.73 0.57 -0.84
N GLY A 72 -6.81 0.26 -1.56
CA GLY A 72 -8.19 0.35 -1.07
C GLY A 72 -8.77 -1.02 -0.69
N HIS A 73 -9.99 -1.04 -0.15
CA HIS A 73 -10.67 -2.31 0.10
C HIS A 73 -11.07 -2.97 -1.23
N LEU A 74 -10.61 -4.21 -1.47
CA LEU A 74 -10.84 -4.92 -2.75
C LEU A 74 -12.01 -5.89 -2.64
N GLN A 75 -13.12 -5.55 -3.27
CA GLN A 75 -14.24 -6.48 -3.42
C GLN A 75 -13.88 -7.58 -4.43
N SER A 76 -14.22 -8.84 -4.14
CA SER A 76 -13.84 -9.99 -4.97
C SER A 76 -14.32 -9.92 -6.42
N ASN A 77 -15.46 -9.26 -6.68
CA ASN A 77 -15.97 -9.03 -8.04
C ASN A 77 -15.12 -8.05 -8.87
N LYS A 78 -14.32 -7.20 -8.22
CA LYS A 78 -13.38 -6.27 -8.87
C LYS A 78 -11.96 -6.83 -9.01
N ALA A 79 -11.68 -8.02 -8.47
CA ALA A 79 -10.34 -8.61 -8.44
C ALA A 79 -9.71 -8.73 -9.84
N ARG A 80 -10.46 -9.21 -10.85
CA ARG A 80 -9.95 -9.34 -12.22
C ARG A 80 -9.49 -7.99 -12.79
N ARG A 81 -10.34 -6.98 -12.67
CA ARG A 81 -10.03 -5.62 -13.14
C ARG A 81 -8.83 -5.02 -12.37
N ALA A 82 -8.72 -5.30 -11.07
CA ALA A 82 -7.56 -4.88 -10.30
C ALA A 82 -6.26 -5.57 -10.80
N VAL A 83 -6.28 -6.88 -11.06
CA VAL A 83 -5.13 -7.63 -11.57
C VAL A 83 -4.67 -7.12 -12.96
N GLU A 84 -5.60 -6.66 -13.80
CA GLU A 84 -5.27 -6.07 -15.09
C GLU A 84 -4.51 -4.74 -14.96
N ILE A 85 -4.89 -3.90 -13.98
CA ILE A 85 -4.40 -2.51 -13.82
C ILE A 85 -3.14 -2.42 -12.95
N PHE A 86 -3.08 -3.20 -11.88
CA PHE A 86 -2.10 -3.03 -10.80
C PHE A 86 -0.99 -4.08 -10.86
N ASP A 87 0.19 -3.69 -10.37
CA ASP A 87 1.34 -4.57 -10.19
C ASP A 87 1.36 -5.20 -8.80
N VAL A 88 0.74 -4.52 -7.83
CA VAL A 88 0.72 -4.94 -6.43
C VAL A 88 -0.67 -4.70 -5.81
N ILE A 89 -1.21 -5.67 -5.10
CA ILE A 89 -2.43 -5.51 -4.27
C ILE A 89 -2.03 -5.60 -2.80
N GLN A 90 -2.11 -4.49 -2.05
CA GLN A 90 -1.63 -4.45 -0.67
C GLN A 90 -2.68 -4.83 0.38
N THR A 91 -3.91 -5.12 -0.06
CA THR A 91 -5.10 -5.12 0.80
C THR A 91 -5.79 -6.48 0.87
N VAL A 92 -5.03 -7.56 0.66
CA VAL A 92 -5.59 -8.91 0.75
C VAL A 92 -5.88 -9.25 2.21
N ASP A 93 -7.13 -9.55 2.53
CA ASP A 93 -7.63 -9.75 3.90
C ASP A 93 -8.32 -11.12 4.10
N SER A 94 -8.32 -11.99 3.09
CA SER A 94 -8.97 -13.30 3.17
C SER A 94 -8.41 -14.28 2.16
N ILE A 95 -8.50 -15.58 2.48
CA ILE A 95 -8.09 -16.68 1.58
C ILE A 95 -8.93 -16.64 0.29
N LYS A 96 -10.24 -16.43 0.43
CA LYS A 96 -11.16 -16.31 -0.71
C LYS A 96 -10.73 -15.20 -1.69
N LEU A 97 -10.28 -14.06 -1.19
CA LEU A 97 -9.77 -12.99 -2.05
C LEU A 97 -8.43 -13.37 -2.69
N LEU A 98 -7.52 -13.98 -1.92
CA LEU A 98 -6.22 -14.45 -2.40
C LEU A 98 -6.36 -15.44 -3.56
N GLU A 99 -7.17 -16.49 -3.40
CA GLU A 99 -7.47 -17.48 -4.45
C GLU A 99 -8.17 -16.83 -5.66
N LYS A 100 -9.04 -15.84 -5.40
CA LYS A 100 -9.70 -15.12 -6.49
C LYS A 100 -8.71 -14.31 -7.32
N ILE A 101 -7.72 -13.69 -6.70
CA ILE A 101 -6.62 -13.00 -7.39
C ILE A 101 -5.77 -14.02 -8.16
N ASP A 102 -5.40 -15.13 -7.53
CA ASP A 102 -4.58 -16.18 -8.16
C ASP A 102 -5.23 -16.77 -9.42
N SER A 103 -6.54 -17.05 -9.36
CA SER A 103 -7.32 -17.57 -10.48
C SER A 103 -7.49 -16.58 -11.65
N CYS A 104 -7.01 -15.35 -11.54
CA CYS A 104 -7.01 -14.40 -12.66
C CYS A 104 -5.92 -14.72 -13.70
N GLY A 105 -4.94 -15.59 -13.39
CA GLY A 105 -3.98 -16.08 -14.38
C GLY A 105 -2.83 -15.14 -14.74
N LYS A 106 -2.67 -14.02 -14.03
CA LYS A 106 -1.59 -13.04 -14.26
C LYS A 106 -0.73 -12.91 -13.00
N LYS A 107 0.59 -12.93 -13.20
CA LYS A 107 1.57 -12.77 -12.12
C LYS A 107 1.39 -11.41 -11.43
N ILE A 108 1.24 -11.43 -10.11
CA ILE A 108 1.01 -10.21 -9.32
C ILE A 108 1.59 -10.34 -7.92
N ASP A 109 2.14 -9.25 -7.40
CA ASP A 109 2.58 -9.17 -6.01
C ASP A 109 1.38 -8.86 -5.11
N VAL A 110 1.32 -9.49 -3.94
CA VAL A 110 0.32 -9.19 -2.92
C VAL A 110 0.96 -8.90 -1.57
N MET A 111 0.24 -8.15 -0.73
CA MET A 111 0.51 -8.01 0.69
C MET A 111 -0.77 -8.31 1.48
N PHE A 112 -0.60 -8.84 2.68
CA PHE A 112 -1.72 -9.04 3.59
C PHE A 112 -2.01 -7.79 4.41
N GLN A 113 -3.27 -7.36 4.42
CA GLN A 113 -3.73 -6.31 5.32
C GLN A 113 -4.05 -6.92 6.67
N VAL A 114 -3.38 -6.44 7.71
CA VAL A 114 -3.58 -6.88 9.08
C VAL A 114 -4.23 -5.76 9.87
N ASN A 115 -5.35 -6.06 10.51
CA ASN A 115 -5.90 -5.20 11.55
C ASN A 115 -5.07 -5.37 12.83
N THR A 116 -4.16 -4.41 13.08
CA THR A 116 -3.33 -4.37 14.29
C THR A 116 -3.96 -3.53 15.40
N SER A 117 -5.10 -2.88 15.13
CA SER A 117 -5.87 -2.10 16.09
C SER A 117 -6.81 -3.02 16.88
N PRO A 118 -7.11 -2.72 18.16
CA PRO A 118 -8.19 -3.40 18.89
C PRO A 118 -9.59 -3.01 18.38
N ASP A 119 -9.70 -2.00 17.51
CA ASP A 119 -10.96 -1.49 16.98
C ASP A 119 -11.37 -2.24 15.69
N SER A 120 -12.60 -2.77 15.68
CA SER A 120 -13.21 -3.48 14.55
C SER A 120 -13.55 -2.58 13.36
N ASN A 121 -13.46 -1.25 13.51
CA ASN A 121 -13.60 -0.30 12.41
C ASN A 121 -12.42 -0.34 11.41
N TYR A 122 -11.32 -1.03 11.75
CA TYR A 122 -10.18 -1.21 10.86
C TYR A 122 -10.31 -2.53 10.09
N HIS A 123 -10.10 -2.47 8.78
CA HIS A 123 -10.16 -3.65 7.92
C HIS A 123 -8.87 -4.48 7.99
N GLY A 124 -8.97 -5.77 7.67
CA GLY A 124 -7.86 -6.71 7.58
C GLY A 124 -8.06 -7.95 8.44
N ILE A 125 -7.13 -8.87 8.33
CA ILE A 125 -7.03 -10.06 9.19
C ILE A 125 -6.69 -9.59 10.61
N TYR A 126 -7.42 -10.05 11.63
CA TYR A 126 -7.09 -9.67 13.00
C TYR A 126 -5.68 -10.15 13.37
N PHE A 127 -4.94 -9.31 14.10
CA PHE A 127 -3.57 -9.62 14.52
C PHE A 127 -3.47 -10.98 15.22
N GLU A 128 -4.46 -11.31 16.05
CA GLU A 128 -4.57 -12.54 16.82
C GLU A 128 -4.87 -13.77 15.94
N GLU A 129 -5.53 -13.59 14.80
CA GLU A 129 -5.91 -14.66 13.87
C GLU A 129 -4.89 -14.87 12.75
N PHE A 130 -3.88 -13.98 12.65
CA PHE A 130 -2.98 -13.96 11.51
C PHE A 130 -2.17 -15.26 11.37
N ASP A 131 -1.78 -15.90 12.46
CA ASP A 131 -0.92 -17.09 12.40
C ASP A 131 -1.67 -18.29 11.83
N ASP A 132 -2.94 -18.46 12.22
CA ASP A 132 -3.82 -19.48 11.65
C ASP A 132 -4.14 -19.18 10.18
N PHE A 133 -4.42 -17.90 9.86
CA PHE A 133 -4.59 -17.46 8.48
C PHE A 133 -3.36 -17.80 7.62
N TYR A 134 -2.16 -17.46 8.09
CA TYR A 134 -0.93 -17.65 7.34
C TYR A 134 -0.57 -19.13 7.19
N LYS A 135 -0.83 -19.95 8.22
CA LYS A 135 -0.70 -21.40 8.12
C LYS A 135 -1.56 -21.96 6.99
N ASN A 136 -2.83 -21.57 6.92
CA ASN A 136 -3.72 -22.00 5.84
C ASN A 136 -3.24 -21.51 4.47
N VAL A 137 -2.69 -20.30 4.38
CA VAL A 137 -2.09 -19.78 3.13
C VAL A 137 -0.92 -20.63 2.66
N LEU A 138 -0.07 -21.11 3.57
CA LEU A 138 1.07 -21.96 3.21
C LEU A 138 0.67 -23.33 2.65
N GLU A 139 -0.56 -23.77 2.90
CA GLU A 139 -1.12 -25.01 2.35
C GLU A 139 -1.68 -24.83 0.91
N LEU A 140 -1.83 -23.58 0.45
CA LEU A 140 -2.37 -23.28 -0.88
C LEU A 140 -1.31 -23.44 -1.98
N GLN A 141 -1.75 -23.97 -3.13
CA GLN A 141 -0.93 -24.06 -4.34
C GLN A 141 -1.17 -22.84 -5.24
N LEU A 142 -0.63 -21.69 -4.84
CA LEU A 142 -0.74 -20.45 -5.62
C LEU A 142 0.21 -20.48 -6.82
N GLN A 143 -0.32 -20.18 -8.00
CA GLN A 143 0.48 -20.19 -9.23
C GLN A 143 0.86 -18.79 -9.71
N ASN A 144 0.02 -17.80 -9.46
CA ASN A 144 0.10 -16.47 -10.04
C ASN A 144 0.39 -15.38 -9.01
N VAL A 145 0.17 -15.66 -7.72
CA VAL A 145 0.41 -14.71 -6.65
C VAL A 145 1.80 -14.87 -6.04
N ASN A 146 2.49 -13.75 -5.85
CA ASN A 146 3.71 -13.66 -5.05
C ASN A 146 3.44 -12.85 -3.76
N ILE A 147 3.56 -13.49 -2.60
CA ILE A 147 3.30 -12.83 -1.30
C ILE A 147 4.57 -12.09 -0.86
N THR A 148 4.52 -10.76 -0.88
CA THR A 148 5.72 -9.92 -0.71
C THR A 148 5.82 -9.23 0.63
N GLY A 149 4.71 -9.09 1.36
CA GLY A 149 4.69 -8.19 2.50
C GLY A 149 3.42 -8.18 3.32
N LEU A 150 3.42 -7.25 4.26
CA LEU A 150 2.32 -6.95 5.16
C LEU A 150 1.98 -5.46 5.05
N MET A 151 0.72 -5.15 5.31
CA MET A 151 0.19 -3.80 5.30
C MET A 151 -0.68 -3.59 6.53
N THR A 152 -0.60 -2.40 7.13
CA THR A 152 -1.60 -1.98 8.11
C THR A 152 -1.96 -0.51 7.98
N ILE A 153 -3.17 -0.17 8.44
CA ILE A 153 -3.58 1.19 8.74
C ILE A 153 -3.71 1.27 10.26
N ALA A 154 -2.84 2.04 10.88
CA ALA A 154 -2.79 2.17 12.32
C ALA A 154 -3.94 3.01 12.88
N SER A 155 -4.30 2.72 14.13
CA SER A 155 -5.15 3.61 14.91
C SER A 155 -4.48 4.95 15.14
N LYS A 156 -5.26 6.03 15.01
CA LYS A 156 -4.76 7.40 15.27
C LYS A 156 -4.31 7.61 16.72
N ASN A 157 -4.93 6.90 17.66
CA ASN A 157 -4.67 7.08 19.09
C ASN A 157 -3.44 6.31 19.56
N ASP A 158 -3.08 5.22 18.87
CA ASP A 158 -1.94 4.39 19.26
C ASP A 158 -1.23 3.76 18.03
N PRO A 159 -0.59 4.59 17.19
CA PRO A 159 0.04 4.10 15.97
C PRO A 159 1.28 3.25 16.24
N ARG A 160 2.03 3.54 17.30
CA ARG A 160 3.28 2.83 17.62
C ARG A 160 3.00 1.36 17.97
N THR A 161 2.01 1.08 18.80
CA THR A 161 1.62 -0.31 19.13
C THR A 161 1.15 -1.07 17.90
N CYS A 162 0.39 -0.41 17.02
CA CYS A 162 -0.05 -1.00 15.74
C CYS A 162 1.15 -1.42 14.87
N PHE A 163 2.14 -0.54 14.72
CA PHE A 163 3.33 -0.85 13.90
C PHE A 163 4.22 -1.93 14.53
N LYS A 164 4.41 -1.92 15.86
CA LYS A 164 5.10 -3.00 16.58
C LYS A 164 4.44 -4.36 16.36
N ARG A 165 3.11 -4.40 16.42
CA ARG A 165 2.35 -5.61 16.11
C ARG A 165 2.65 -6.11 14.70
N LEU A 166 2.58 -5.25 13.68
CA LEU A 166 2.89 -5.65 12.30
C LEU A 166 4.34 -6.13 12.14
N PHE A 167 5.30 -5.45 12.80
CA PHE A 167 6.70 -5.85 12.79
C PHE A 167 6.91 -7.24 13.41
N ASN A 168 6.22 -7.56 14.51
CA ASN A 168 6.25 -8.89 15.10
C ASN A 168 5.76 -9.98 14.14
N ILE A 169 4.77 -9.68 13.29
CA ILE A 169 4.33 -10.60 12.21
C ILE A 169 5.44 -10.79 11.16
N LYS A 170 6.09 -9.70 10.75
CA LYS A 170 7.22 -9.80 9.81
C LYS A 170 8.31 -10.72 10.34
N GLN A 171 8.67 -10.62 11.62
CA GLN A 171 9.75 -11.42 12.20
C GLN A 171 9.48 -12.93 12.09
N ARG A 172 8.24 -13.36 12.30
CA ARG A 172 7.85 -14.78 12.24
C ARG A 172 7.55 -15.29 10.83
N THR A 173 7.06 -14.44 9.92
CA THR A 173 6.74 -14.83 8.53
C THR A 173 7.88 -14.64 7.54
N ARG A 174 8.84 -13.76 7.87
CA ARG A 174 9.92 -13.29 6.98
C ARG A 174 9.44 -12.56 5.73
N LEU A 175 8.20 -12.09 5.70
CA LEU A 175 7.70 -11.27 4.59
C LEU A 175 8.47 -9.95 4.50
N GLY A 176 8.91 -9.60 3.29
CA GLY A 176 9.93 -8.58 3.04
C GLY A 176 9.44 -7.15 3.28
N VAL A 177 8.24 -6.82 2.79
CA VAL A 177 7.74 -5.44 2.81
C VAL A 177 6.85 -5.18 4.02
N LEU A 178 7.05 -4.05 4.69
CA LEU A 178 6.11 -3.47 5.66
C LEU A 178 5.58 -2.15 5.13
N SER A 179 4.38 -2.21 4.56
CA SER A 179 3.64 -1.03 4.13
C SER A 179 2.85 -0.48 5.30
N MET A 180 3.39 0.55 5.95
CA MET A 180 2.76 1.20 7.11
C MET A 180 3.22 2.64 7.26
N GLY A 181 2.41 3.48 7.90
CA GLY A 181 2.66 4.92 7.98
C GLY A 181 2.05 5.72 6.83
N MET A 182 1.24 6.69 7.20
CA MET A 182 0.61 7.68 6.35
C MET A 182 1.13 9.08 6.69
N SER A 183 0.61 10.11 6.02
CA SER A 183 1.08 11.49 6.16
C SER A 183 1.17 12.05 7.59
N HIS A 184 0.45 11.47 8.57
CA HIS A 184 0.45 11.93 9.97
C HIS A 184 1.32 11.10 10.92
N ASP A 185 1.78 9.92 10.53
CA ASP A 185 2.41 8.92 11.42
C ASP A 185 3.55 8.16 10.75
N TYR A 186 3.95 8.55 9.52
CA TYR A 186 5.04 7.88 8.79
C TYR A 186 6.38 7.95 9.53
N GLU A 187 6.65 9.00 10.32
CA GLU A 187 7.88 9.10 11.12
C GLU A 187 7.92 8.01 12.19
N ILE A 188 6.81 7.78 12.90
CA ILE A 188 6.67 6.67 13.86
C ILE A 188 6.78 5.33 13.13
N ALA A 189 6.18 5.20 11.95
CA ALA A 189 6.26 3.98 11.15
C ALA A 189 7.71 3.65 10.75
N ILE A 190 8.51 4.67 10.39
CA ILE A 190 9.93 4.52 10.06
C ILE A 190 10.70 4.01 11.28
N GLU A 191 10.49 4.62 12.46
CA GLU A 191 11.14 4.19 13.71
C GLU A 191 10.81 2.73 14.06
N GLU A 192 9.60 2.27 13.74
CA GLU A 192 9.14 0.89 13.99
C GLU A 192 9.41 -0.06 12.81
N GLY A 193 10.24 0.34 11.84
CA GLY A 193 10.78 -0.54 10.81
C GLY A 193 9.98 -0.62 9.51
N ALA A 194 9.18 0.40 9.17
CA ALA A 194 8.51 0.47 7.88
C ALA A 194 9.52 0.44 6.72
N THR A 195 9.24 -0.38 5.70
CA THR A 195 10.01 -0.40 4.45
C THR A 195 9.29 0.34 3.33
N MET A 196 8.02 0.67 3.53
CA MET A 196 7.22 1.47 2.60
C MET A 196 6.24 2.37 3.36
N ILE A 197 6.30 3.68 3.09
CA ILE A 197 5.39 4.68 3.63
C ILE A 197 4.44 5.20 2.55
N ARG A 198 3.18 5.48 2.91
CA ARG A 198 2.12 5.86 1.96
C ARG A 198 1.71 7.32 2.13
N LEU A 199 2.16 8.18 1.23
CA LEU A 199 2.03 9.64 1.39
C LEU A 199 1.12 10.25 0.33
N GLY A 200 0.02 10.87 0.78
CA GLY A 200 -0.89 11.64 -0.07
C GLY A 200 -0.73 13.14 0.17
N THR A 201 -1.32 13.64 1.25
CA THR A 201 -1.34 15.07 1.59
C THR A 201 0.05 15.68 1.70
N LYS A 202 1.04 14.94 2.22
CA LYS A 202 2.43 15.42 2.31
C LYS A 202 3.07 15.66 0.93
N ILE A 203 2.67 14.93 -0.11
CA ILE A 203 3.19 15.09 -1.48
C ILE A 203 2.36 16.13 -2.24
N PHE A 204 1.04 15.92 -2.32
CA PHE A 204 0.15 16.66 -3.20
C PHE A 204 -0.58 17.84 -2.54
N GLY A 205 -0.40 18.05 -1.23
CA GLY A 205 -1.17 19.00 -0.44
C GLY A 205 -2.60 18.53 -0.14
N TYR A 206 -3.38 19.38 0.53
CA TYR A 206 -4.79 19.09 0.79
C TYR A 206 -5.57 18.95 -0.52
N ARG A 207 -6.57 18.07 -0.50
CA ARG A 207 -7.49 17.93 -1.64
C ARG A 207 -8.28 19.23 -1.74
N LYS A 208 -8.52 19.71 -2.96
CA LYS A 208 -9.67 20.59 -3.17
C LYS A 208 -10.87 19.72 -2.86
N THR A 209 -11.55 19.98 -1.74
CA THR A 209 -12.81 19.31 -1.45
C THR A 209 -13.72 19.54 -2.64
N TRP A 210 -14.33 18.47 -3.17
CA TRP A 210 -15.54 18.64 -3.95
C TRP A 210 -16.53 19.34 -3.01
N ARG A 211 -16.75 20.64 -3.22
CA ARG A 211 -17.95 21.30 -2.73
C ARG A 211 -19.09 20.64 -3.48
N ILE A 212 -19.85 19.81 -2.78
CA ILE A 212 -21.27 19.65 -3.08
C ILE A 212 -21.96 20.67 -2.17
#